data_AF-A0A9W7I6J0-F1
#
_entry.id   AF-A0A9W7I6J0-F1
#
_cell.length_a   1.000
_cell.length_b   1.000
_cell.length_c   1.000
_cell.angle_alpha   90.00
_cell.angle_beta   90.00
_cell.angle_gamma   90.00
#
_symmetry.space_group_name_H-M   'P 1'
#
loop_
_entity.id
_entity.type
_entity.pdbx_description
1 polymer ?
#
loop_
_entity_poly.entity_id
_entity_poly.type
_entity_poly.pdbx_seq_one_letter_code
_entity_poly.pdbx_strand_id
1 'polypeptide(L)'
;MDRSWLNLPRVNADYRNGVEYFLNSAFANASQENMFLCPCKKCVNINWHIREVVHEHLVVFGFVPGYRKWVFHGELTSRTTSSTSNPPFHHNSHRGSLREDDMEGMLRDAFNMHDYHQSVRENCDIGVTDFTEMRRNGCDEEPNGEASKFYNLLNEMNEPLYEGSKYSKLSFCIHLFHLKCLGWWTGNSFTQLLEFLSEMFPFAKISQSGKDMKKMINDLGLGYEKIHSCPNDCMLYWGDRKNQESCHVCGKSRWTNGDTENVSEDEVAKRARKKPIKILRYFPLIPILQRLFMSSKTAESMRWHHDGRTDDGLLRHPADSLAWKTFDQKFPSFAGDPRNVRLGLAYDGFNPFKIMSTSYSTWSVILVPYNLPPWICMKQSSFILSMIISGEKGPGNDIDIYMQPLIEELKQLWVGVETYDVLKNENFNLRAALLWTINNFPAYTNLSGWSTKGRYACPCCAAQTCSKWLYNGKKFSYMGHRRWLDENHRFRYEKNMFDGTEEFRKAPEQTIGSDILSMLKHIKFTYGKTNQPPNPRSKKKTKEVYDRELEQLSDDDFDEEDDPNEAELWKKRSIFFKLPYWKHNILRHNLDVMHIEKNVCENIIGTILNVDGKSKEST
;
A
#
# COMPACT_ATOMS: atom_id res chain seq x y z
N MET A 1 33.36 23.80 -5.52
CA MET A 1 33.62 24.77 -6.61
C MET A 1 32.84 26.04 -6.33
N ASP A 2 33.33 27.21 -6.75
CA ASP A 2 32.54 28.45 -6.70
C ASP A 2 31.34 28.33 -7.66
N ARG A 3 30.14 28.67 -7.16
CA ARG A 3 28.85 28.59 -7.86
C ARG A 3 28.18 29.95 -7.99
N SER A 4 28.93 31.02 -7.76
CA SER A 4 28.53 32.40 -8.01
C SER A 4 28.01 32.58 -9.46
N TRP A 5 28.59 31.85 -10.42
CA TRP A 5 28.25 31.88 -11.85
C TRP A 5 26.80 31.48 -12.18
N LEU A 6 26.11 30.72 -11.31
CA LEU A 6 24.70 30.33 -11.54
C LEU A 6 23.74 31.52 -11.65
N ASN A 7 24.14 32.69 -11.14
CA ASN A 7 23.33 33.91 -11.17
C ASN A 7 23.78 34.91 -12.26
N LEU A 8 24.78 34.57 -13.06
CA LEU A 8 25.26 35.42 -14.14
C LEU A 8 24.32 35.37 -15.36
N PRO A 9 24.30 36.42 -16.20
CA PRO A 9 23.56 36.39 -17.47
C PRO A 9 24.01 35.21 -18.35
N ARG A 10 23.07 34.53 -19.01
CA ARG A 10 23.34 33.30 -19.80
C ARG A 10 24.24 33.52 -21.03
N VAL A 11 24.44 34.78 -21.42
CA VAL A 11 25.38 35.19 -22.48
C VAL A 11 26.82 35.29 -21.98
N ASN A 12 27.04 35.31 -20.67
CA ASN A 12 28.36 35.42 -20.07
C ASN A 12 29.16 34.11 -20.29
N ALA A 13 30.43 34.25 -20.64
CA ALA A 13 31.34 33.12 -20.82
C ALA A 13 31.46 32.27 -19.55
N ASP A 14 31.48 32.88 -18.36
CA ASP A 14 31.58 32.17 -17.09
C ASP A 14 30.34 31.32 -16.78
N TYR A 15 29.15 31.78 -17.20
CA TYR A 15 27.93 30.98 -17.12
C TYR A 15 28.01 29.77 -18.03
N ARG A 16 28.46 29.94 -19.29
CA ARG A 16 28.58 28.84 -20.26
C ARG A 16 29.64 27.82 -19.84
N ASN A 17 30.79 28.29 -19.35
CA ASN A 17 31.84 27.45 -18.80
C ASN A 17 31.35 26.68 -17.57
N GLY A 18 30.57 27.33 -16.70
CA GLY A 18 29.91 26.68 -15.58
C GLY A 18 28.89 25.63 -15.98
N VAL A 19 28.07 25.90 -17.01
CA VAL A 19 27.13 24.92 -17.60
C VAL A 19 27.87 23.72 -18.14
N GLU A 20 28.93 23.90 -18.93
CA GLU A 20 29.73 22.78 -19.45
C GLU A 20 30.37 21.96 -18.33
N TYR A 21 30.88 22.63 -17.30
CA TYR A 21 31.41 21.94 -16.13
C TYR A 21 30.32 21.14 -15.40
N PHE A 22 29.13 21.71 -15.23
CA PHE A 22 27.98 21.00 -14.65
C PHE A 22 27.59 19.78 -15.50
N LEU A 23 27.47 19.92 -16.82
CA LEU A 23 27.11 18.83 -17.72
C LEU A 23 28.14 17.71 -17.68
N ASN A 24 29.43 18.04 -17.65
CA ASN A 24 30.51 17.06 -17.49
C ASN A 24 30.39 16.30 -16.17
N SER A 25 30.18 17.01 -15.05
CA SER A 25 30.06 16.39 -13.74
C SER A 25 28.77 15.56 -13.60
N ALA A 26 27.64 16.07 -14.10
CA ALA A 26 26.35 15.41 -14.05
C ALA A 26 26.33 14.14 -14.92
N PHE A 27 26.92 14.21 -16.11
CA PHE A 27 27.00 13.05 -16.99
C PHE A 27 27.90 11.96 -16.40
N ALA A 28 29.04 12.33 -15.83
CA ALA A 28 29.96 11.37 -15.20
C ALA A 28 29.36 10.69 -13.95
N ASN A 29 28.57 11.42 -13.16
CA ASN A 29 28.17 10.95 -11.82
C ASN A 29 26.70 10.51 -11.72
N ALA A 30 25.84 10.87 -12.66
CA ALA A 30 24.39 10.68 -12.54
C ALA A 30 23.67 10.31 -13.85
N SER A 31 24.41 10.03 -14.93
CA SER A 31 23.77 9.56 -16.17
C SER A 31 23.33 8.10 -16.08
N GLN A 32 22.18 7.79 -16.69
CA GLN A 32 21.67 6.45 -16.94
C GLN A 32 21.25 6.39 -18.40
N GLU A 33 21.74 5.40 -19.15
CA GLU A 33 21.45 5.23 -20.58
C GLU A 33 21.68 6.52 -21.42
N ASN A 34 22.78 7.22 -21.16
CA ASN A 34 23.16 8.52 -21.76
C ASN A 34 22.21 9.71 -21.46
N MET A 35 21.30 9.57 -20.49
CA MET A 35 20.40 10.63 -20.06
C MET A 35 20.62 10.98 -18.58
N PHE A 36 20.28 12.20 -18.20
CA PHE A 36 20.24 12.62 -16.79
C PHE A 36 19.11 13.62 -16.56
N LEU A 37 18.74 13.82 -15.30
CA LEU A 37 17.68 14.75 -14.92
C LEU A 37 18.04 16.17 -15.35
N CYS A 38 17.07 16.91 -15.90
CA CYS A 38 17.31 18.27 -16.38
C CYS A 38 16.96 19.30 -15.28
N PRO A 39 17.93 20.06 -14.74
CA PRO A 39 17.70 21.05 -13.69
C PRO A 39 17.19 22.40 -14.21
N CYS A 40 16.75 22.48 -15.47
CA CYS A 40 16.26 23.74 -16.02
C CYS A 40 14.91 24.15 -15.40
N LYS A 41 14.54 25.42 -15.50
CA LYS A 41 13.27 25.95 -14.96
C LYS A 41 12.02 25.22 -15.47
N LYS A 42 12.08 24.60 -16.65
CA LYS A 42 10.96 23.88 -17.25
C LYS A 42 10.86 22.43 -16.75
N CYS A 43 12.01 21.77 -16.56
CA CYS A 43 12.06 20.34 -16.24
C CYS A 43 12.20 20.06 -14.74
N VAL A 44 12.73 21.01 -13.95
CA VAL A 44 12.75 21.00 -12.47
C VAL A 44 13.28 19.69 -11.86
N ASN A 45 14.28 19.06 -12.48
CA ASN A 45 14.83 17.76 -12.08
C ASN A 45 13.81 16.60 -12.10
N ILE A 46 12.81 16.66 -12.98
CA ILE A 46 11.81 15.60 -13.17
C ILE A 46 12.05 14.84 -14.48
N ASN A 47 12.36 15.57 -15.55
CA ASN A 47 12.51 14.97 -16.89
C ASN A 47 13.96 14.56 -17.17
N TRP A 48 14.13 13.35 -17.68
CA TRP A 48 15.39 12.81 -18.18
C TRP A 48 15.62 13.23 -19.62
N HIS A 49 16.80 13.76 -19.91
CA HIS A 49 17.19 14.16 -21.24
C HIS A 49 18.66 13.81 -21.51
N ILE A 50 18.98 13.64 -22.79
CA ILE A 50 20.37 13.52 -23.25
C ILE A 50 21.13 14.84 -23.03
N ARG A 51 22.46 14.75 -22.96
CA ARG A 51 23.35 15.87 -22.62
C ARG A 51 23.09 17.11 -23.48
N GLU A 52 22.91 16.94 -24.78
CA GLU A 52 22.73 18.00 -25.76
C GLU A 52 21.44 18.80 -25.48
N VAL A 53 20.37 18.08 -25.13
CA VAL A 53 19.07 18.67 -24.79
C VAL A 53 19.15 19.39 -23.44
N VAL A 54 19.86 18.83 -22.45
CA VAL A 54 20.06 19.51 -21.15
C VAL A 54 20.90 20.78 -21.33
N HIS A 55 21.94 20.74 -22.16
CA HIS A 55 22.73 21.93 -22.51
C HIS A 55 21.85 23.03 -23.11
N GLU A 56 21.07 22.71 -24.14
CA GLU A 56 20.15 23.67 -24.77
C GLU A 56 19.17 24.26 -23.74
N HIS A 57 18.56 23.41 -22.91
CA HIS A 57 17.64 23.86 -21.87
C HIS A 57 18.31 24.79 -20.84
N LEU A 58 19.56 24.55 -20.48
CA LEU A 58 20.32 25.39 -19.54
C LEU A 58 20.77 26.71 -20.17
N VAL A 59 20.97 26.77 -21.48
CA VAL A 59 21.26 28.01 -22.22
C VAL A 59 20.00 28.84 -22.44
N VAL A 60 18.87 28.20 -22.76
CA VAL A 60 17.60 28.88 -23.09
C VAL A 60 16.82 29.26 -21.83
N PHE A 61 16.55 28.29 -20.94
CA PHE A 61 15.70 28.49 -19.76
C PHE A 61 16.50 28.81 -18.50
N GLY A 62 17.74 28.30 -18.41
CA GLY A 62 18.59 28.42 -17.24
C GLY A 62 18.20 27.48 -16.09
N PHE A 63 19.03 27.45 -15.06
CA PHE A 63 18.80 26.62 -13.87
C PHE A 63 17.57 27.05 -13.08
N VAL A 64 16.94 26.08 -12.41
CA VAL A 64 15.92 26.35 -11.39
C VAL A 64 16.53 27.17 -10.24
N PRO A 65 15.90 28.28 -9.83
CA PRO A 65 16.43 29.13 -8.77
C PRO A 65 16.68 28.36 -7.47
N GLY A 66 17.82 28.59 -6.82
CA GLY A 66 18.17 27.96 -5.55
C GLY A 66 18.81 26.57 -5.67
N TYR A 67 18.90 25.98 -6.85
CA TYR A 67 19.58 24.69 -7.08
C TYR A 67 21.10 24.83 -7.08
N ARG A 68 21.64 25.17 -5.91
CA ARG A 68 23.08 25.33 -5.69
C ARG A 68 23.77 24.05 -5.27
N LYS A 69 23.04 23.06 -4.76
CA LYS A 69 23.56 21.73 -4.41
C LYS A 69 23.07 20.73 -5.44
N TRP A 70 23.98 20.04 -6.09
CA TRP A 70 23.70 19.11 -7.18
C TRP A 70 23.32 17.72 -6.64
N VAL A 71 22.32 17.70 -5.75
CA VAL A 71 21.86 16.49 -5.05
C VAL A 71 21.36 15.39 -5.99
N PHE A 72 20.91 15.76 -7.19
CA PHE A 72 20.49 14.82 -8.24
C PHE A 72 21.59 14.52 -9.25
N HIS A 73 22.76 15.16 -9.14
CA HIS A 73 23.87 15.07 -10.09
C HIS A 73 25.22 14.76 -9.42
N GLY A 74 25.17 13.94 -8.36
CA GLY A 74 26.36 13.33 -7.77
C GLY A 74 27.11 14.14 -6.73
N GLU A 75 26.58 15.28 -6.27
CA GLU A 75 27.20 16.01 -5.16
C GLU A 75 26.76 15.44 -3.80
N LEU A 76 27.64 14.67 -3.16
CA LEU A 76 27.48 14.24 -1.77
C LEU A 76 27.57 15.44 -0.81
N THR A 77 26.59 15.57 0.09
CA THR A 77 26.67 16.53 1.19
C THR A 77 27.59 15.98 2.27
N SER A 78 28.78 16.56 2.43
CA SER A 78 29.73 16.17 3.48
C SER A 78 29.15 16.42 4.87
N ARG A 79 28.72 15.34 5.55
CA ARG A 79 29.28 15.04 6.87
C ARG A 79 30.44 14.07 6.64
N THR A 80 31.52 14.34 7.33
CA THR A 80 32.88 13.78 7.32
C THR A 80 33.03 12.35 6.78
N THR A 81 33.97 12.22 5.85
CA THR A 81 34.28 11.06 5.00
C THR A 81 35.03 9.93 5.72
N SER A 82 34.66 8.69 5.42
CA SER A 82 35.62 7.61 5.15
C SER A 82 35.17 6.84 3.92
N SER A 83 36.11 6.69 3.00
CA SER A 83 36.02 6.40 1.57
C SER A 83 35.88 4.91 1.24
N THR A 84 35.12 4.59 0.19
CA THR A 84 35.32 3.38 -0.62
C THR A 84 35.11 3.69 -2.11
N SER A 85 36.21 3.54 -2.84
CA SER A 85 36.32 3.46 -4.29
C SER A 85 35.62 2.21 -4.82
N ASN A 86 34.72 2.35 -5.80
CA ASN A 86 34.23 1.24 -6.60
C ASN A 86 35.11 1.03 -7.85
N PRO A 87 35.50 -0.21 -8.19
CA PRO A 87 36.13 -0.54 -9.47
C PRO A 87 35.08 -0.65 -10.60
N PRO A 88 35.50 -0.59 -11.88
CA PRO A 88 34.61 -0.40 -13.04
C PRO A 88 33.98 -1.72 -13.51
N PHE A 89 32.65 -1.72 -13.71
CA PHE A 89 31.96 -2.84 -14.36
C PHE A 89 31.87 -2.63 -15.87
N HIS A 90 32.37 -3.64 -16.59
CA HIS A 90 32.36 -3.79 -18.03
C HIS A 90 30.97 -4.12 -18.59
N HIS A 91 30.76 -3.65 -19.82
CA HIS A 91 29.56 -3.81 -20.65
C HIS A 91 29.15 -5.27 -20.96
N ASN A 92 27.83 -5.42 -21.05
CA ASN A 92 27.01 -6.56 -21.46
C ASN A 92 27.50 -7.39 -22.67
N SER A 93 27.22 -8.69 -22.63
CA SER A 93 26.68 -9.40 -23.80
C SER A 93 25.67 -10.49 -23.38
N HIS A 94 24.63 -10.59 -24.19
CA HIS A 94 23.38 -11.32 -23.94
C HIS A 94 23.52 -12.82 -23.59
N ARG A 95 23.15 -13.17 -22.36
CA ARG A 95 22.46 -14.43 -22.01
C ARG A 95 21.78 -14.27 -20.66
N GLY A 96 20.60 -14.85 -20.49
CA GLY A 96 19.64 -14.55 -19.42
C GLY A 96 20.26 -14.34 -18.03
N SER A 97 20.14 -13.12 -17.52
CA SER A 97 20.36 -12.83 -16.11
C SER A 97 19.00 -12.50 -15.49
N LEU A 98 18.63 -13.31 -14.50
CA LEU A 98 17.60 -13.01 -13.53
C LEU A 98 17.77 -11.56 -13.05
N ARG A 99 16.65 -10.86 -12.89
CA ARG A 99 16.60 -9.57 -12.22
C ARG A 99 17.47 -9.65 -10.98
N GLU A 100 18.46 -8.77 -10.85
CA GLU A 100 19.15 -8.56 -9.58
C GLU A 100 18.10 -8.01 -8.61
N ASP A 101 17.40 -8.91 -7.90
CA ASP A 101 16.59 -8.56 -6.75
C ASP A 101 17.55 -7.99 -5.69
N ASP A 102 17.28 -6.77 -5.26
CA ASP A 102 17.81 -6.08 -4.07
C ASP A 102 17.42 -6.80 -2.77
N MET A 103 17.42 -8.14 -2.78
CA MET A 103 17.10 -8.99 -1.64
C MET A 103 18.10 -8.75 -0.52
N GLU A 104 19.37 -8.63 -0.88
CA GLU A 104 20.44 -8.40 0.06
C GLU A 104 20.35 -7.01 0.70
N GLY A 105 19.99 -5.96 -0.05
CA GLY A 105 19.71 -4.63 0.53
C GLY A 105 18.47 -4.62 1.41
N MET A 106 17.39 -5.30 0.99
CA MET A 106 16.19 -5.48 1.81
C MET A 106 16.48 -6.24 3.11
N LEU A 107 17.37 -7.23 3.11
CA LEU A 107 17.79 -7.95 4.32
C LEU A 107 18.66 -7.10 5.23
N ARG A 108 19.58 -6.31 4.66
CA ARG A 108 20.37 -5.34 5.43
C ARG A 108 19.49 -4.29 6.09
N ASP A 109 18.47 -3.79 5.40
CA ASP A 109 17.52 -2.79 5.91
C ASP A 109 16.55 -3.39 6.94
N ALA A 110 16.08 -4.62 6.74
CA ALA A 110 15.09 -5.27 7.62
C ALA A 110 15.69 -5.88 8.90
N PHE A 111 16.95 -6.35 8.86
CA PHE A 111 17.57 -7.11 9.96
C PHE A 111 18.85 -6.49 10.52
N ASN A 112 19.20 -5.27 10.09
CA ASN A 112 20.34 -4.52 10.61
C ASN A 112 21.68 -5.28 10.48
N MET A 113 21.86 -6.02 9.37
CA MET A 113 23.07 -6.81 9.08
C MET A 113 24.24 -5.90 8.64
N HIS A 114 24.83 -5.14 9.56
CA HIS A 114 26.08 -4.42 9.33
C HIS A 114 27.31 -5.27 9.67
N ASP A 115 28.15 -5.40 8.65
CA ASP A 115 29.54 -5.86 8.55
C ASP A 115 29.95 -7.31 8.84
N TYR A 116 30.46 -7.97 7.78
CA TYR A 116 31.55 -8.96 7.90
C TYR A 116 32.52 -9.01 6.70
N HIS A 117 32.52 -8.03 5.78
CA HIS A 117 33.48 -8.09 4.66
C HIS A 117 33.85 -6.74 4.03
N GLN A 118 34.43 -5.83 4.82
CA GLN A 118 35.34 -4.81 4.28
C GLN A 118 36.50 -4.42 5.22
N SER A 119 36.93 -5.36 6.08
CA SER A 119 38.12 -5.20 6.93
C SER A 119 39.15 -6.30 6.67
N VAL A 120 39.56 -6.47 5.41
CA VAL A 120 40.87 -7.07 5.12
C VAL A 120 41.53 -6.24 4.04
N ARG A 121 41.99 -5.03 4.42
CA ARG A 121 43.31 -4.53 4.07
C ARG A 121 43.66 -3.29 4.92
N GLU A 122 44.75 -3.47 5.66
CA GLU A 122 45.65 -2.47 6.25
C GLU A 122 45.33 -1.94 7.66
N ASN A 123 45.85 -2.69 8.63
CA ASN A 123 46.49 -2.29 9.89
C ASN A 123 45.93 -1.07 10.64
N CYS A 124 45.11 -1.34 11.66
CA CYS A 124 45.26 -0.77 13.00
C CYS A 124 44.71 -1.76 14.02
N ASP A 125 45.54 -2.15 14.99
CA ASP A 125 45.16 -2.90 16.17
C ASP A 125 44.11 -2.11 16.98
N ILE A 126 42.84 -2.51 16.91
CA ILE A 126 41.87 -2.26 17.97
C ILE A 126 41.07 -3.55 18.15
N GLY A 127 41.24 -4.14 19.34
CA GLY A 127 40.73 -5.44 19.70
C GLY A 127 39.21 -5.52 19.76
N VAL A 128 38.77 -6.77 19.73
CA VAL A 128 37.42 -7.26 20.01
C VAL A 128 36.90 -6.70 21.33
N THR A 129 35.94 -5.77 21.29
CA THR A 129 35.06 -5.40 22.41
C THR A 129 33.73 -4.91 21.80
N ASP A 130 32.68 -5.71 21.86
CA ASP A 130 31.65 -5.72 22.91
C ASP A 130 30.51 -4.72 22.62
N PHE A 131 29.27 -5.19 22.78
CA PHE A 131 28.00 -4.54 22.44
C PHE A 131 27.63 -3.37 23.38
N THR A 132 28.61 -2.66 23.95
CA THR A 132 28.41 -1.87 25.18
C THR A 132 28.63 -0.35 25.09
N GLU A 133 28.91 0.25 23.93
CA GLU A 133 29.17 1.71 23.88
C GLU A 133 28.31 2.52 22.90
N MET A 134 27.03 2.68 23.24
CA MET A 134 26.33 3.98 23.16
C MET A 134 25.39 4.15 24.36
N ARG A 135 25.92 3.99 25.58
CA ARG A 135 25.22 4.42 26.81
C ARG A 135 25.23 5.95 26.89
N ARG A 136 24.14 6.60 26.45
CA ARG A 136 23.86 8.00 26.80
C ARG A 136 23.15 8.00 28.14
N ASN A 137 23.66 8.80 29.09
CA ASN A 137 23.11 9.02 30.44
C ASN A 137 21.58 9.20 30.47
N GLY A 138 20.87 8.09 30.65
CA GLY A 138 19.43 7.97 30.84
C GLY A 138 19.14 6.63 31.52
N CYS A 139 17.95 6.49 32.10
CA CYS A 139 17.49 5.27 32.76
C CYS A 139 17.25 4.20 31.70
N ASP A 140 18.28 3.43 31.32
CA ASP A 140 18.16 2.36 30.33
C ASP A 140 17.20 1.28 30.87
N GLU A 141 16.08 1.05 30.18
CA GLU A 141 15.17 -0.06 30.48
C GLU A 141 15.59 -1.31 29.69
N GLU A 142 15.40 -2.49 30.28
CA GLU A 142 15.63 -3.74 29.55
C GLU A 142 14.55 -3.96 28.48
N PRO A 143 14.88 -4.58 27.33
CA PRO A 143 13.89 -4.92 26.32
C PRO A 143 12.81 -5.82 26.90
N ASN A 144 11.54 -5.50 26.65
CA ASN A 144 10.42 -6.35 27.08
C ASN A 144 10.55 -7.80 26.57
N GLY A 145 9.76 -8.70 27.16
CA GLY A 145 9.87 -10.14 26.89
C GLY A 145 9.74 -10.53 25.42
N GLU A 146 8.93 -9.82 24.63
CA GLU A 146 8.78 -10.08 23.19
C GLU A 146 9.99 -9.58 22.39
N ALA A 147 10.47 -8.37 22.69
CA ALA A 147 11.67 -7.81 22.08
C ALA A 147 12.92 -8.67 22.38
N SER A 148 13.09 -9.08 23.63
CA SER A 148 14.18 -9.96 24.07
C SER A 148 14.16 -11.31 23.35
N LYS A 149 12.99 -11.96 23.21
CA LYS A 149 12.86 -13.21 22.44
C LYS A 149 13.29 -13.03 20.99
N PHE A 150 12.88 -11.93 20.36
CA PHE A 150 13.21 -11.67 18.96
C PHE A 150 14.70 -11.38 18.78
N TYR A 151 15.35 -10.59 19.66
CA TYR A 151 16.80 -10.38 19.59
C TYR A 151 17.60 -11.66 19.73
N ASN A 152 17.21 -12.53 20.67
CA ASN A 152 17.85 -13.83 20.84
C ASN A 152 17.74 -14.68 19.57
N LEU A 153 16.55 -14.73 18.97
CA LEU A 153 16.34 -15.45 17.71
C LEU A 153 17.15 -14.84 16.57
N LEU A 154 17.15 -13.50 16.44
CA LEU A 154 17.87 -12.82 15.38
C LEU A 154 19.38 -13.04 15.49
N ASN A 155 19.93 -13.02 16.70
CA ASN A 155 21.34 -13.30 16.96
C ASN A 155 21.72 -14.73 16.58
N GLU A 156 20.91 -15.73 16.94
CA GLU A 156 21.11 -17.13 16.52
C GLU A 156 21.09 -17.28 14.99
N MET A 157 20.22 -16.53 14.32
CA MET A 157 20.06 -16.57 12.87
C MET A 157 21.18 -15.81 12.13
N ASN A 158 21.79 -14.84 12.78
CA ASN A 158 22.90 -14.05 12.24
C ASN A 158 24.25 -14.75 12.41
N GLU A 159 24.33 -15.87 13.12
CA GLU A 159 25.54 -16.68 13.19
C GLU A 159 26.02 -17.09 11.78
N PRO A 160 27.35 -17.11 11.56
CA PRO A 160 27.93 -17.63 10.32
C PRO A 160 27.43 -19.06 10.06
N LEU A 161 27.12 -19.36 8.79
CA LEU A 161 26.66 -20.69 8.39
C LEU A 161 27.70 -21.78 8.75
N TYR A 162 28.97 -21.43 8.67
CA TYR A 162 30.12 -22.17 9.16
C TYR A 162 31.28 -21.18 9.38
N GLU A 163 32.35 -21.62 10.03
CA GLU A 163 33.51 -20.77 10.30
C GLU A 163 34.14 -20.23 9.00
N GLY A 164 34.27 -18.91 8.89
CA GLY A 164 34.75 -18.24 7.67
C GLY A 164 33.72 -18.13 6.53
N SER A 165 32.45 -18.47 6.76
CA SER A 165 31.40 -18.31 5.76
C SER A 165 31.09 -16.83 5.49
N LYS A 166 30.85 -16.51 4.21
CA LYS A 166 30.30 -15.20 3.81
C LYS A 166 28.82 -15.05 4.17
N TYR A 167 28.11 -16.16 4.36
CA TYR A 167 26.67 -16.17 4.64
C TYR A 167 26.39 -16.48 6.10
N SER A 168 25.48 -15.72 6.71
CA SER A 168 24.80 -16.12 7.94
C SER A 168 23.78 -17.23 7.68
N LYS A 169 23.34 -17.93 8.73
CA LYS A 169 22.23 -18.90 8.67
C LYS A 169 20.98 -18.26 8.04
N LEU A 170 20.65 -17.03 8.42
CA LEU A 170 19.50 -16.27 7.90
C LEU A 170 19.61 -15.97 6.40
N SER A 171 20.71 -15.32 6.01
CA SER A 171 20.92 -14.91 4.63
C SER A 171 20.90 -16.13 3.70
N PHE A 172 21.57 -17.22 4.08
CA PHE A 172 21.52 -18.49 3.36
C PHE A 172 20.08 -19.02 3.18
N CYS A 173 19.30 -19.07 4.27
CA CYS A 173 17.93 -19.57 4.22
C CYS A 173 17.05 -18.75 3.27
N ILE A 174 17.15 -17.42 3.31
CA ILE A 174 16.33 -16.54 2.49
C ILE A 174 16.71 -16.63 1.02
N HIS A 175 18.01 -16.66 0.70
CA HIS A 175 18.47 -16.87 -0.67
C HIS A 175 17.98 -18.19 -1.24
N LEU A 176 18.05 -19.28 -0.45
CA LEU A 176 17.60 -20.59 -0.92
C LEU A 176 16.08 -20.65 -1.11
N PHE A 177 15.30 -20.00 -0.24
CA PHE A 177 13.85 -19.86 -0.43
C PHE A 177 13.50 -19.02 -1.67
N HIS A 178 14.28 -17.98 -1.94
CA HIS A 178 14.10 -17.18 -3.13
C HIS A 178 14.33 -18.00 -4.40
N LEU A 179 15.44 -18.75 -4.45
CA LEU A 179 15.74 -19.68 -5.54
C LEU A 179 14.64 -20.74 -5.70
N LYS A 180 14.13 -21.28 -4.59
CA LYS A 180 12.98 -22.18 -4.62
C LYS A 180 11.77 -21.56 -5.32
N CYS A 181 11.44 -20.31 -5.01
CA CYS A 181 10.30 -19.60 -5.58
C CYS A 181 10.53 -19.29 -7.07
N LEU A 182 11.70 -18.76 -7.43
CA LEU A 182 12.06 -18.40 -8.80
C LEU A 182 12.26 -19.61 -9.71
N GLY A 183 12.78 -20.72 -9.16
CA GLY A 183 13.01 -21.98 -9.85
C GLY A 183 11.83 -22.95 -9.79
N TRP A 184 10.73 -22.57 -9.15
CA TRP A 184 9.49 -23.35 -9.05
C TRP A 184 9.73 -24.75 -8.44
N TRP A 185 10.70 -24.86 -7.54
CA TRP A 185 11.07 -26.14 -6.95
C TRP A 185 9.93 -26.68 -6.08
N THR A 186 9.61 -27.96 -6.24
CA THR A 186 8.59 -28.61 -5.39
C THR A 186 9.06 -28.67 -3.94
N GLY A 187 8.13 -28.81 -2.99
CA GLY A 187 8.49 -28.96 -1.57
C GLY A 187 9.37 -30.19 -1.31
N ASN A 188 9.12 -31.28 -2.05
CA ASN A 188 9.89 -32.52 -1.95
C ASN A 188 11.31 -32.34 -2.50
N SER A 189 11.44 -31.82 -3.73
CA SER A 189 12.74 -31.58 -4.36
C SER A 189 13.60 -30.62 -3.52
N PHE A 190 13.00 -29.59 -2.93
CA PHE A 190 13.71 -28.68 -2.04
C PHE A 190 14.22 -29.33 -0.76
N THR A 191 13.42 -30.24 -0.19
CA THR A 191 13.82 -30.99 1.01
C THR A 191 14.98 -31.92 0.69
N GLN A 192 14.91 -32.66 -0.42
CA GLN A 192 16.01 -33.51 -0.89
C GLN A 192 17.30 -32.72 -1.15
N LEU A 193 17.18 -31.50 -1.70
CA LEU A 193 18.35 -30.62 -1.87
C LEU A 193 18.96 -30.24 -0.52
N LEU A 194 18.13 -29.88 0.46
CA LEU A 194 18.60 -29.52 1.80
C LEU A 194 19.27 -30.68 2.52
N GLU A 195 18.70 -31.87 2.42
CA GLU A 195 19.29 -33.12 2.95
C GLU A 195 20.66 -33.36 2.31
N PHE A 196 20.75 -33.30 0.97
CA PHE A 196 22.02 -33.48 0.25
C PHE A 196 23.07 -32.43 0.62
N LEU A 197 22.68 -31.15 0.75
CA LEU A 197 23.58 -30.08 1.18
C LEU A 197 24.06 -30.28 2.62
N SER A 198 23.17 -30.75 3.50
CA SER A 198 23.52 -31.06 4.89
C SER A 198 24.47 -32.26 5.00
N GLU A 199 24.34 -33.25 4.10
CA GLU A 199 25.25 -34.40 4.03
C GLU A 199 26.64 -34.01 3.48
N MET A 200 26.66 -33.18 2.43
CA MET A 200 27.91 -32.72 1.80
C MET A 200 28.70 -31.75 2.69
N PHE A 201 28.00 -30.95 3.51
CA PHE A 201 28.60 -29.93 4.36
C PHE A 201 28.16 -30.11 5.83
N PRO A 202 28.59 -31.19 6.51
CA PRO A 202 28.13 -31.50 7.87
C PRO A 202 28.60 -30.49 8.92
N PHE A 203 29.63 -29.71 8.60
CA PHE A 203 30.14 -28.61 9.42
C PHE A 203 29.31 -27.32 9.29
N ALA A 204 28.43 -27.23 8.29
CA ALA A 204 27.58 -26.09 8.05
C ALA A 204 26.23 -26.25 8.76
N LYS A 205 25.75 -25.16 9.39
CA LYS A 205 24.48 -25.08 10.13
C LYS A 205 23.26 -25.00 9.19
N ILE A 206 23.16 -25.93 8.24
CA ILE A 206 22.09 -25.98 7.23
C ILE A 206 20.85 -26.65 7.83
N SER A 207 19.66 -26.13 7.51
CA SER A 207 18.40 -26.78 7.91
C SER A 207 18.18 -28.07 7.13
N GLN A 208 17.83 -29.15 7.83
CA GLN A 208 17.64 -30.48 7.22
C GLN A 208 16.33 -30.59 6.42
N SER A 209 15.37 -29.69 6.63
CA SER A 209 14.13 -29.71 5.86
C SER A 209 13.61 -28.33 5.49
N GLY A 210 12.83 -28.28 4.40
CA GLY A 210 12.14 -27.06 4.01
C GLY A 210 11.07 -26.61 5.00
N LYS A 211 10.61 -27.49 5.90
CA LYS A 211 9.69 -27.14 6.99
C LYS A 211 10.41 -26.39 8.10
N ASP A 212 11.60 -26.84 8.47
CA ASP A 212 12.40 -26.19 9.52
C ASP A 212 12.82 -24.81 9.08
N MET A 213 13.30 -24.69 7.84
CA MET A 213 13.63 -23.39 7.27
C MET A 213 12.41 -22.46 7.22
N LYS A 214 11.22 -22.98 6.89
CA LYS A 214 9.98 -22.20 6.91
C LYS A 214 9.58 -21.80 8.33
N LYS A 215 9.80 -22.68 9.31
CA LYS A 215 9.54 -22.40 10.72
C LYS A 215 10.43 -21.25 11.20
N MET A 216 11.72 -21.27 10.87
CA MET A 216 12.65 -20.18 11.20
C MET A 216 12.19 -18.83 10.63
N ILE A 217 11.76 -18.79 9.37
CA ILE A 217 11.19 -17.57 8.75
C ILE A 217 9.91 -17.12 9.46
N ASN A 218 9.04 -18.05 9.85
CA ASN A 218 7.83 -17.73 10.59
C ASN A 218 8.14 -17.19 11.99
N ASP A 219 9.16 -17.75 12.67
CA ASP A 219 9.58 -17.35 14.02
C ASP A 219 10.20 -15.93 14.00
N LEU A 220 10.86 -15.55 12.90
CA LEU A 220 11.26 -14.17 12.62
C LEU A 220 10.08 -13.24 12.28
N GLY A 221 8.85 -13.76 12.34
CA GLY A 221 7.59 -13.05 12.12
C GLY A 221 7.34 -12.69 10.65
N LEU A 222 7.98 -13.35 9.69
CA LEU A 222 7.67 -13.25 8.26
C LEU A 222 6.59 -14.26 7.83
N GLY A 223 5.98 -14.93 8.81
CA GLY A 223 4.89 -15.89 8.61
C GLY A 223 3.52 -15.23 8.44
N TYR A 224 2.51 -16.08 8.27
CA TYR A 224 1.10 -15.68 8.24
C TYR A 224 0.22 -16.74 8.89
N GLU A 225 -0.91 -16.29 9.43
CA GLU A 225 -1.96 -17.15 9.95
C GLU A 225 -2.90 -17.61 8.84
N LYS A 226 -3.28 -18.89 8.88
CA LYS A 226 -4.28 -19.45 7.98
C LYS A 226 -5.62 -19.49 8.70
N ILE A 227 -6.50 -18.57 8.34
CA ILE A 227 -7.85 -18.50 8.90
C ILE A 227 -8.82 -19.08 7.88
N HIS A 228 -9.62 -20.08 8.26
CA HIS A 228 -10.58 -20.67 7.33
C HIS A 228 -11.78 -19.73 7.21
N SER A 229 -12.40 -19.68 6.03
CA SER A 229 -13.59 -18.86 5.79
C SER A 229 -14.70 -19.69 5.16
N CYS A 230 -15.95 -19.24 5.36
CA CYS A 230 -17.09 -19.84 4.69
C CYS A 230 -16.94 -19.72 3.16
N PRO A 231 -17.30 -20.75 2.37
CA PRO A 231 -17.28 -20.67 0.90
C PRO A 231 -18.16 -19.54 0.34
N ASN A 232 -19.20 -19.16 1.08
CA ASN A 232 -20.10 -18.07 0.75
C ASN A 232 -19.70 -16.76 1.44
N ASP A 233 -18.50 -16.65 2.00
CA ASP A 233 -18.00 -15.42 2.62
C ASP A 233 -18.89 -14.90 3.77
N CYS A 234 -19.68 -15.77 4.42
CA CYS A 234 -20.60 -15.39 5.49
C CYS A 234 -19.93 -15.19 6.86
N MET A 235 -18.77 -15.82 7.10
CA MET A 235 -18.04 -15.75 8.36
C MET A 235 -16.60 -16.26 8.21
N LEU A 236 -15.74 -15.89 9.17
CA LEU A 236 -14.47 -16.55 9.43
C LEU A 236 -14.64 -17.62 10.52
N TYR A 237 -13.94 -18.73 10.38
CA TYR A 237 -13.73 -19.70 11.47
C TYR A 237 -12.60 -19.18 12.36
N TRP A 238 -12.87 -18.10 13.10
CA TRP A 238 -11.93 -17.32 13.90
C TRP A 238 -12.56 -16.92 15.24
N GLY A 239 -11.73 -16.60 16.24
CA GLY A 239 -12.17 -16.35 17.62
C GLY A 239 -12.99 -17.53 18.17
N ASP A 240 -14.15 -17.23 18.75
CA ASP A 240 -15.07 -18.21 19.35
C ASP A 240 -15.60 -19.26 18.36
N ARG A 241 -15.48 -19.01 17.05
CA ARG A 241 -16.00 -19.88 15.98
C ARG A 241 -14.92 -20.76 15.34
N LYS A 242 -13.69 -20.74 15.85
CA LYS A 242 -12.54 -21.48 15.29
C LYS A 242 -12.77 -22.99 15.16
N ASN A 243 -13.53 -23.57 16.09
CA ASN A 243 -13.76 -25.02 16.16
C ASN A 243 -15.03 -25.48 15.43
N GLN A 244 -15.77 -24.56 14.78
CA GLN A 244 -16.97 -24.94 14.03
C GLN A 244 -16.59 -25.70 12.74
N GLU A 245 -17.40 -26.71 12.39
CA GLU A 245 -17.24 -27.49 11.16
C GLU A 245 -18.13 -27.00 10.01
N SER A 246 -19.18 -26.26 10.31
CA SER A 246 -20.12 -25.69 9.35
C SER A 246 -20.41 -24.22 9.66
N CYS A 247 -20.84 -23.50 8.63
CA CYS A 247 -21.16 -22.09 8.75
C CYS A 247 -22.49 -21.90 9.48
N HIS A 248 -22.50 -21.16 10.59
CA HIS A 248 -23.74 -20.89 11.34
C HIS A 248 -24.75 -20.00 10.59
N VAL A 249 -24.33 -19.33 9.51
CA VAL A 249 -25.20 -18.44 8.71
C VAL A 249 -25.87 -19.21 7.58
N CYS A 250 -25.11 -19.97 6.79
CA CYS A 250 -25.61 -20.62 5.58
C CYS A 250 -25.55 -22.15 5.60
N GLY A 251 -25.09 -22.76 6.70
CA GLY A 251 -25.00 -24.21 6.86
C GLY A 251 -23.89 -24.89 6.06
N LYS A 252 -23.20 -24.20 5.13
CA LYS A 252 -22.15 -24.82 4.30
C LYS A 252 -20.99 -25.35 5.14
N SER A 253 -20.51 -26.54 4.75
CA SER A 253 -19.32 -27.17 5.33
C SER A 253 -18.08 -26.29 5.19
N ARG A 254 -17.20 -26.36 6.18
CA ARG A 254 -15.83 -25.81 6.15
C ARG A 254 -14.91 -26.58 5.20
N TRP A 255 -15.21 -27.86 4.99
CA TRP A 255 -14.32 -28.85 4.39
C TRP A 255 -14.79 -29.27 3.00
N THR A 256 -13.85 -29.57 2.10
CA THR A 256 -14.15 -30.17 0.80
C THR A 256 -14.69 -31.59 0.98
N ASN A 257 -15.79 -31.95 0.31
CA ASN A 257 -16.22 -33.34 0.22
C ASN A 257 -15.19 -34.08 -0.63
N GLY A 258 -14.56 -35.14 -0.10
CA GLY A 258 -13.70 -35.99 -0.92
C GLY A 258 -14.57 -36.92 -1.75
N ASP A 259 -14.38 -36.95 -3.06
CA ASP A 259 -15.05 -37.93 -3.93
C ASP A 259 -14.63 -39.35 -3.47
N THR A 260 -15.60 -40.09 -2.93
CA THR A 260 -15.44 -41.47 -2.43
C THR A 260 -15.73 -42.47 -3.54
N GLU A 261 -15.08 -42.33 -4.70
CA GLU A 261 -15.10 -43.38 -5.70
C GLU A 261 -13.66 -43.72 -6.11
N ASN A 262 -13.23 -44.90 -5.63
CA ASN A 262 -12.07 -45.69 -6.04
C ASN A 262 -10.66 -45.21 -5.64
N VAL A 263 -10.24 -45.38 -4.38
CA VAL A 263 -8.80 -45.32 -4.04
C VAL A 263 -8.41 -46.21 -2.85
N SER A 264 -7.20 -46.78 -2.93
CA SER A 264 -6.55 -47.74 -2.03
C SER A 264 -6.34 -47.27 -0.58
N GLU A 265 -6.13 -48.24 0.33
CA GLU A 265 -6.00 -48.06 1.79
C GLU A 265 -4.89 -47.06 2.21
N ASP A 266 -3.79 -46.93 1.45
CA ASP A 266 -2.71 -45.97 1.73
C ASP A 266 -3.10 -44.50 1.44
N GLU A 267 -4.09 -44.26 0.56
CA GLU A 267 -4.63 -42.92 0.30
C GLU A 267 -5.64 -42.49 1.37
N VAL A 268 -6.22 -43.43 2.11
CA VAL A 268 -7.15 -43.15 3.22
C VAL A 268 -6.46 -42.39 4.36
N ALA A 269 -5.22 -42.78 4.68
CA ALA A 269 -4.43 -42.11 5.72
C ALA A 269 -3.99 -40.68 5.34
N LYS A 270 -3.72 -40.42 4.05
CA LYS A 270 -3.38 -39.07 3.54
C LYS A 270 -4.62 -38.17 3.36
N ARG A 271 -5.79 -38.76 3.04
CA ARG A 271 -7.08 -38.06 2.89
C ARG A 271 -7.83 -37.78 4.20
N ALA A 272 -7.41 -38.39 5.31
CA ALA A 272 -7.93 -38.06 6.65
C ALA A 272 -7.75 -36.59 7.05
N ARG A 273 -6.85 -35.84 6.39
CA ARG A 273 -6.71 -34.39 6.59
C ARG A 273 -7.81 -33.64 5.85
N LYS A 274 -8.89 -33.30 6.58
CA LYS A 274 -9.96 -32.40 6.10
C LYS A 274 -9.33 -31.13 5.49
N LYS A 275 -9.54 -30.88 4.18
CA LYS A 275 -9.02 -29.70 3.49
C LYS A 275 -10.06 -28.57 3.54
N PRO A 276 -9.71 -27.37 4.01
CA PRO A 276 -10.65 -26.27 4.04
C PRO A 276 -10.92 -25.75 2.63
N ILE A 277 -12.17 -25.38 2.35
CA ILE A 277 -12.57 -24.88 1.02
C ILE A 277 -11.95 -23.51 0.74
N LYS A 278 -11.96 -22.59 1.71
CA LYS A 278 -11.48 -21.22 1.54
C LYS A 278 -10.61 -20.79 2.73
N ILE A 279 -9.45 -20.20 2.43
CA ILE A 279 -8.46 -19.77 3.42
C ILE A 279 -8.12 -18.29 3.21
N LEU A 280 -8.27 -17.50 4.27
CA LEU A 280 -7.68 -16.18 4.44
C LEU A 280 -6.23 -16.36 4.92
N ARG A 281 -5.28 -15.70 4.26
CA ARG A 281 -3.92 -15.56 4.78
C ARG A 281 -3.82 -14.21 5.48
N TYR A 282 -3.68 -14.23 6.79
CA TYR A 282 -3.64 -13.05 7.63
C TYR A 282 -2.24 -12.81 8.17
N PHE A 283 -1.74 -11.59 8.07
CA PHE A 283 -0.43 -11.17 8.56
C PHE A 283 -0.66 -10.27 9.78
N PRO A 284 -0.33 -10.73 11.00
CA PRO A 284 -0.55 -9.96 12.22
C PRO A 284 0.15 -8.60 12.18
N LEU A 285 -0.58 -7.54 12.48
CA LEU A 285 -0.10 -6.16 12.38
C LEU A 285 0.79 -5.77 13.56
N ILE A 286 0.42 -6.15 14.78
CA ILE A 286 1.11 -5.72 16.00
C ILE A 286 2.60 -6.09 15.96
N PRO A 287 3.00 -7.35 15.68
CA PRO A 287 4.41 -7.71 15.63
C PRO A 287 5.18 -7.00 14.51
N ILE A 288 4.52 -6.66 13.40
CA ILE A 288 5.15 -5.90 12.30
C ILE A 288 5.48 -4.48 12.78
N LEU A 289 4.54 -3.81 13.45
CA LEU A 289 4.77 -2.44 13.93
C LEU A 289 5.81 -2.39 15.06
N GLN A 290 5.79 -3.35 16.00
CA GLN A 290 6.79 -3.44 17.05
C GLN A 290 8.21 -3.53 16.47
N ARG A 291 8.39 -4.33 15.42
CA ARG A 291 9.68 -4.48 14.73
C ARG A 291 10.22 -3.20 14.12
N LEU A 292 9.36 -2.26 13.72
CA LEU A 292 9.82 -0.96 13.21
C LEU A 292 10.56 -0.14 14.28
N PHE A 293 10.37 -0.43 15.56
CA PHE A 293 11.08 0.21 16.68
C PHE A 293 12.29 -0.60 17.19
N MET A 294 12.49 -1.81 16.65
CA MET A 294 13.58 -2.70 17.04
C MET A 294 14.89 -2.47 16.26
N SER A 295 14.87 -1.59 15.25
CA SER A 295 16.05 -1.10 14.55
C SER A 295 16.16 0.41 14.75
N SER A 296 17.36 0.89 15.11
CA SER A 296 17.61 2.30 15.38
C SER A 296 17.28 3.20 14.18
N LYS A 297 17.60 2.73 12.95
CA LYS A 297 17.33 3.46 11.71
C LYS A 297 15.83 3.59 11.41
N THR A 298 15.08 2.51 11.60
CA THR A 298 13.64 2.52 11.36
C THR A 298 12.92 3.29 12.47
N ALA A 299 13.35 3.15 13.72
CA ALA A 299 12.81 3.89 14.86
C ALA A 299 12.98 5.41 14.68
N GLU A 300 14.16 5.86 14.22
CA GLU A 300 14.39 7.27 13.86
C GLU A 300 13.44 7.71 12.74
N SER A 301 13.32 6.90 11.68
CA SER A 301 12.42 7.19 10.55
C SER A 301 10.95 7.24 10.95
N MET A 302 10.51 6.44 11.93
CA MET A 302 9.13 6.43 12.44
C MET A 302 8.77 7.69 13.24
N ARG A 303 9.76 8.45 13.71
CA ARG A 303 9.56 9.74 14.39
C ARG A 303 9.74 10.94 13.46
N TRP A 304 10.20 10.71 12.22
CA TRP A 304 10.54 11.76 11.27
C TRP A 304 9.41 12.77 11.04
N HIS A 305 8.16 12.32 10.95
CA HIS A 305 7.01 13.21 10.72
C HIS A 305 6.86 14.32 11.78
N HIS A 306 7.40 14.09 12.98
CA HIS A 306 7.40 15.04 14.09
C HIS A 306 8.74 15.77 14.19
N ASP A 307 9.86 15.03 14.20
CA ASP A 307 11.18 15.59 14.53
C ASP A 307 11.93 16.18 13.32
N GLY A 308 11.73 15.61 12.13
CA GLY A 308 12.49 15.92 10.92
C GLY A 308 11.71 16.64 9.82
N ARG A 309 10.38 16.77 9.98
CA ARG A 309 9.49 17.42 9.02
C ARG A 309 9.61 18.95 9.12
N THR A 310 9.70 19.62 7.98
CA THR A 310 9.57 21.08 7.90
C THR A 310 8.11 21.49 8.00
N ASP A 311 7.78 22.33 8.99
CA ASP A 311 6.45 22.91 9.14
C ASP A 311 6.44 24.37 8.65
N ASP A 312 6.37 24.54 7.33
CA ASP A 312 6.31 25.83 6.65
C ASP A 312 4.88 26.20 6.19
N GLY A 313 3.88 25.44 6.63
CA GLY A 313 2.49 25.59 6.21
C GLY A 313 2.18 25.03 4.81
N LEU A 314 3.17 24.48 4.09
CA LEU A 314 2.96 23.84 2.79
C LEU A 314 2.61 22.35 2.95
N LEU A 315 1.85 21.80 1.99
CA LEU A 315 1.52 20.38 1.96
C LEU A 315 2.68 19.57 1.34
N ARG A 316 3.55 19.01 2.19
CA ARG A 316 4.72 18.20 1.79
C ARG A 316 4.57 16.72 2.13
N HIS A 317 3.75 16.44 3.14
CA HIS A 317 3.57 15.13 3.74
C HIS A 317 2.13 15.00 4.27
N PRO A 318 1.54 13.78 4.40
CA PRO A 318 0.21 13.60 4.99
C PRO A 318 0.01 14.27 6.35
N ALA A 319 1.06 14.40 7.15
CA ALA A 319 1.04 15.13 8.43
C ALA A 319 0.71 16.64 8.30
N ASP A 320 0.94 17.24 7.13
CA ASP A 320 0.60 18.65 6.89
C ASP A 320 -0.89 18.86 6.61
N SER A 321 -1.61 17.77 6.28
CA SER A 321 -3.01 17.80 5.89
C SER A 321 -3.93 18.23 7.03
N LEU A 322 -5.04 18.88 6.68
CA LEU A 322 -6.09 19.23 7.63
C LEU A 322 -6.66 17.98 8.33
N ALA A 323 -6.74 16.85 7.64
CA ALA A 323 -7.26 15.60 8.19
C ALA A 323 -6.41 15.06 9.34
N TRP A 324 -5.09 15.07 9.17
CA TRP A 324 -4.15 14.68 10.21
C TRP A 324 -4.19 15.65 11.39
N LYS A 325 -4.10 16.96 11.11
CA LYS A 325 -4.12 18.01 12.15
C LYS A 325 -5.41 17.97 12.99
N THR A 326 -6.56 17.79 12.34
CA THR A 326 -7.86 17.68 13.03
C THR A 326 -7.93 16.42 13.89
N PHE A 327 -7.37 15.30 13.40
CA PHE A 327 -7.29 14.07 14.18
C PHE A 327 -6.45 14.26 15.44
N ASP A 328 -5.26 14.85 15.30
CA ASP A 328 -4.35 15.09 16.41
C ASP A 328 -4.93 16.06 17.44
N GLN A 329 -5.62 17.12 17.00
CA GLN A 329 -6.35 18.04 17.87
C GLN A 329 -7.47 17.34 18.65
N LYS A 330 -8.17 16.39 18.02
CA LYS A 330 -9.26 15.64 18.66
C LYS A 330 -8.74 14.62 19.68
N PHE A 331 -7.55 14.06 19.43
CA PHE A 331 -6.96 13.01 20.25
C PHE A 331 -5.54 13.40 20.73
N PRO A 332 -5.41 14.40 21.61
CA PRO A 332 -4.10 14.88 22.08
C PRO A 332 -3.32 13.80 22.83
N SER A 333 -4.00 12.89 23.55
CA SER A 333 -3.36 11.75 24.21
C SER A 333 -2.72 10.76 23.24
N PHE A 334 -3.21 10.68 22.00
CA PHE A 334 -2.61 9.88 20.94
C PHE A 334 -1.52 10.67 20.23
N ALA A 335 -1.75 11.94 19.92
CA ALA A 335 -0.77 12.76 19.22
C ALA A 335 0.47 13.11 20.06
N GLY A 336 0.36 13.10 21.39
CA GLY A 336 1.43 13.50 22.31
C GLY A 336 2.68 12.61 22.27
N ASP A 337 2.58 11.35 21.85
CA ASP A 337 3.76 10.51 21.59
C ASP A 337 4.02 10.39 20.09
N PRO A 338 5.14 10.93 19.57
CA PRO A 338 5.49 10.87 18.15
C PRO A 338 5.78 9.45 17.65
N ARG A 339 5.87 8.45 18.52
CA ARG A 339 6.00 7.03 18.11
C ARG A 339 4.66 6.42 17.73
N ASN A 340 3.54 7.05 18.08
CA ASN A 340 2.22 6.53 17.71
C ASN A 340 2.02 6.57 16.20
N VAL A 341 1.58 5.43 15.65
CA VAL A 341 1.60 5.14 14.21
C VAL A 341 0.29 5.52 13.55
N ARG A 342 0.37 6.23 12.43
CA ARG A 342 -0.78 6.58 11.60
C ARG A 342 -0.72 5.83 10.28
N LEU A 343 -1.78 5.09 10.01
CA LEU A 343 -1.85 4.13 8.91
C LEU A 343 -2.80 4.62 7.82
N GLY A 344 -2.41 4.40 6.57
CA GLY A 344 -3.31 4.36 5.42
C GLY A 344 -3.60 2.93 5.01
N LEU A 345 -4.79 2.66 4.49
CA LEU A 345 -5.17 1.33 3.98
C LEU A 345 -5.49 1.38 2.49
N ALA A 346 -4.95 0.46 1.72
CA ALA A 346 -5.30 0.24 0.32
C ALA A 346 -5.89 -1.16 0.14
N TYR A 347 -6.88 -1.26 -0.74
CA TYR A 347 -7.57 -2.50 -1.07
C TYR A 347 -7.75 -2.61 -2.58
N ASP A 348 -7.18 -3.65 -3.18
CA ASP A 348 -7.36 -3.91 -4.60
C ASP A 348 -7.28 -5.40 -4.94
N GLY A 349 -7.83 -5.74 -6.11
CA GLY A 349 -7.87 -7.09 -6.66
C GLY A 349 -6.91 -7.25 -7.82
N PHE A 350 -6.14 -8.33 -7.82
CA PHE A 350 -5.31 -8.72 -8.95
C PHE A 350 -5.56 -10.17 -9.35
N ASN A 351 -5.37 -10.48 -10.63
CA ASN A 351 -5.39 -11.86 -11.11
C ASN A 351 -3.94 -12.38 -11.18
N PRO A 352 -3.53 -13.33 -10.32
CA PRO A 352 -2.18 -13.88 -10.35
C PRO A 352 -1.90 -14.73 -11.59
N PHE A 353 -2.93 -15.16 -12.32
CA PHE A 353 -2.84 -16.07 -13.46
C PHE A 353 -3.12 -15.38 -14.81
N LYS A 354 -2.82 -14.08 -14.96
CA LYS A 354 -3.12 -13.19 -16.11
C LYS A 354 -3.01 -13.79 -17.54
N ILE A 355 -2.34 -14.92 -17.74
CA ILE A 355 -2.11 -15.60 -19.02
C ILE A 355 -3.16 -16.70 -19.31
N MET A 356 -3.74 -17.32 -18.29
CA MET A 356 -4.75 -18.36 -18.44
C MET A 356 -6.09 -17.77 -18.00
N SER A 357 -7.12 -17.84 -18.84
CA SER A 357 -8.47 -17.27 -18.69
C SER A 357 -9.28 -17.79 -17.49
N THR A 358 -8.68 -17.79 -16.31
CA THR A 358 -9.32 -18.17 -15.06
C THR A 358 -10.01 -16.94 -14.48
N SER A 359 -11.25 -17.13 -14.00
CA SER A 359 -12.02 -16.11 -13.28
C SER A 359 -11.44 -15.77 -11.90
N TYR A 360 -10.28 -16.32 -11.54
CA TYR A 360 -9.72 -16.25 -10.20
C TYR A 360 -9.20 -14.85 -9.86
N SER A 361 -9.68 -14.28 -8.76
CA SER A 361 -9.25 -12.97 -8.27
C SER A 361 -8.63 -13.10 -6.88
N THR A 362 -7.44 -12.55 -6.69
CA THR A 362 -6.79 -12.45 -5.39
C THR A 362 -6.83 -11.01 -4.94
N TRP A 363 -7.35 -10.77 -3.74
CA TRP A 363 -7.50 -9.44 -3.19
C TRP A 363 -6.54 -9.26 -2.03
N SER A 364 -5.80 -8.16 -2.04
CA SER A 364 -4.86 -7.81 -0.98
C SER A 364 -5.32 -6.58 -0.22
N VAL A 365 -5.01 -6.55 1.06
CA VAL A 365 -5.10 -5.35 1.89
C VAL A 365 -3.69 -4.96 2.29
N ILE A 366 -3.32 -3.73 1.95
CA ILE A 366 -2.00 -3.17 2.22
C ILE A 366 -2.17 -1.99 3.17
N LEU A 367 -1.31 -1.92 4.19
CA LEU A 367 -1.21 -0.82 5.12
C LEU A 367 0.09 -0.04 4.85
N VAL A 368 0.02 1.28 5.03
CA VAL A 368 1.15 2.19 4.83
C VAL A 368 1.36 3.01 6.10
N PRO A 369 2.52 2.92 6.77
CA PRO A 369 2.83 3.75 7.92
C PRO A 369 3.28 5.14 7.46
N TYR A 370 2.39 6.13 7.59
CA TYR A 370 2.66 7.52 7.22
C TYR A 370 3.58 8.25 8.19
N ASN A 371 4.09 7.58 9.21
CA ASN A 371 5.10 8.14 10.09
C ASN A 371 6.45 8.34 9.39
N LEU A 372 6.71 7.52 8.37
CA LEU A 372 7.96 7.48 7.63
C LEU A 372 8.12 8.69 6.70
N PRO A 373 9.37 9.09 6.40
CA PRO A 373 9.61 10.19 5.46
C PRO A 373 9.10 9.88 4.04
N PRO A 374 8.78 10.91 3.23
CA PRO A 374 8.21 10.75 1.89
C PRO A 374 9.00 9.82 0.96
N TRP A 375 10.34 9.83 1.04
CA TRP A 375 11.22 9.00 0.22
C TRP A 375 11.30 7.53 0.66
N ILE A 376 10.71 7.18 1.81
CA ILE A 376 10.62 5.81 2.33
C ILE A 376 9.17 5.32 2.32
N CYS A 377 8.23 6.16 2.79
CA CYS A 377 6.84 5.80 3.02
C CYS A 377 6.13 5.15 1.82
N MET A 378 6.47 5.56 0.59
CA MET A 378 5.88 5.03 -0.64
C MET A 378 6.72 3.95 -1.33
N LYS A 379 7.84 3.52 -0.73
CA LYS A 379 8.63 2.40 -1.25
C LYS A 379 7.94 1.08 -0.95
N GLN A 380 8.06 0.13 -1.87
CA GLN A 380 7.50 -1.22 -1.73
C GLN A 380 7.95 -1.91 -0.44
N SER A 381 9.19 -1.67 0.01
CA SER A 381 9.74 -2.23 1.25
C SER A 381 9.03 -1.73 2.52
N SER A 382 8.30 -0.60 2.45
CA SER A 382 7.57 -0.02 3.58
C SER A 382 6.09 -0.42 3.61
N PHE A 383 5.61 -1.13 2.59
CA PHE A 383 4.23 -1.58 2.53
C PHE A 383 4.02 -2.80 3.42
N ILE A 384 3.04 -2.70 4.32
CA ILE A 384 2.66 -3.77 5.23
C ILE A 384 1.53 -4.55 4.57
N LEU A 385 1.82 -5.74 4.05
CA LEU A 385 0.78 -6.65 3.59
C LEU A 385 0.03 -7.20 4.81
N SER A 386 -1.25 -6.85 4.97
CA SER A 386 -2.07 -7.28 6.11
C SER A 386 -2.83 -8.58 5.83
N MET A 387 -3.36 -8.76 4.61
CA MET A 387 -4.03 -10.01 4.26
C MET A 387 -4.10 -10.28 2.77
N ILE A 388 -4.22 -11.57 2.42
CA ILE A 388 -4.52 -12.06 1.08
C ILE A 388 -5.80 -12.89 1.14
N ILE A 389 -6.80 -12.47 0.36
CA ILE A 389 -8.09 -13.12 0.20
C ILE A 389 -8.13 -13.75 -1.20
N SER A 390 -8.04 -15.07 -1.25
CA SER A 390 -8.10 -15.81 -2.51
C SER A 390 -9.53 -16.31 -2.77
N GLY A 391 -9.99 -16.22 -4.03
CA GLY A 391 -11.27 -16.81 -4.44
C GLY A 391 -11.63 -16.57 -5.91
N GLU A 392 -12.57 -17.37 -6.43
CA GLU A 392 -13.09 -17.21 -7.81
C GLU A 392 -13.78 -15.88 -8.05
N LYS A 393 -14.27 -15.22 -6.99
CA LYS A 393 -14.87 -13.88 -7.06
C LYS A 393 -14.38 -13.06 -5.89
N GLY A 394 -14.23 -11.76 -6.12
CA GLY A 394 -13.91 -10.81 -5.06
C GLY A 394 -14.93 -10.86 -3.92
N PRO A 395 -14.52 -10.48 -2.71
CA PRO A 395 -15.40 -10.51 -1.54
C PRO A 395 -16.49 -9.43 -1.62
N GLY A 396 -16.29 -8.35 -2.39
CA GLY A 396 -17.30 -7.29 -2.51
C GLY A 396 -17.57 -6.66 -1.14
N ASN A 397 -18.84 -6.51 -0.78
CA ASN A 397 -19.26 -6.04 0.55
C ASN A 397 -18.87 -6.99 1.69
N ASP A 398 -18.59 -8.27 1.41
CA ASP A 398 -18.19 -9.25 2.41
C ASP A 398 -16.72 -9.08 2.87
N ILE A 399 -16.00 -8.10 2.31
CA ILE A 399 -14.65 -7.74 2.76
C ILE A 399 -14.58 -7.46 4.27
N ASP A 400 -15.65 -6.92 4.84
CA ASP A 400 -15.74 -6.60 6.27
C ASP A 400 -15.59 -7.84 7.15
N ILE A 401 -15.96 -9.03 6.66
CA ILE A 401 -15.73 -10.29 7.40
C ILE A 401 -14.25 -10.61 7.47
N TYR A 402 -13.52 -10.43 6.37
CA TYR A 402 -12.09 -10.68 6.32
C TYR A 402 -11.27 -9.67 7.12
N MET A 403 -11.77 -8.44 7.25
CA MET A 403 -11.15 -7.36 8.04
C MET A 403 -11.30 -7.53 9.55
N GLN A 404 -12.09 -8.50 10.04
CA GLN A 404 -12.34 -8.68 11.48
C GLN A 404 -11.05 -8.81 12.33
N PRO A 405 -10.05 -9.63 11.96
CA PRO A 405 -8.81 -9.75 12.73
C PRO A 405 -8.03 -8.42 12.77
N LEU A 406 -7.92 -7.72 11.64
CA LEU A 406 -7.24 -6.43 11.54
C LEU A 406 -7.90 -5.37 12.43
N ILE A 407 -9.24 -5.32 12.42
CA ILE A 407 -9.98 -4.36 13.24
C ILE A 407 -9.79 -4.63 14.73
N GLU A 408 -9.64 -5.89 15.13
CA GLU A 408 -9.39 -6.24 16.52
C GLU A 408 -7.97 -5.86 16.97
N GLU A 409 -6.96 -6.08 16.12
CA GLU A 409 -5.61 -5.58 16.40
C GLU A 409 -5.56 -4.04 16.43
N LEU A 410 -6.26 -3.35 15.53
CA LEU A 410 -6.33 -1.88 15.54
C LEU A 410 -7.01 -1.31 16.78
N LYS A 411 -7.95 -2.04 17.40
CA LYS A 411 -8.52 -1.66 18.70
C LYS A 411 -7.53 -1.87 19.84
N GLN A 412 -6.79 -2.98 19.83
CA GLN A 412 -5.74 -3.22 20.81
C GLN A 412 -4.67 -2.13 20.72
N LEU A 413 -4.19 -1.83 19.50
CA LEU A 413 -3.27 -0.73 19.24
C LEU A 413 -3.86 0.64 19.58
N TRP A 414 -5.18 0.83 19.55
CA TRP A 414 -5.75 2.11 20.00
C TRP A 414 -5.61 2.32 21.51
N VAL A 415 -5.74 1.25 22.31
CA VAL A 415 -5.49 1.25 23.76
C VAL A 415 -3.98 1.34 24.02
N GLY A 416 -3.22 0.57 23.24
CA GLY A 416 -1.78 0.51 23.21
C GLY A 416 -1.24 -0.88 23.56
N VAL A 417 -0.07 -1.20 23.02
CA VAL A 417 0.67 -2.43 23.26
C VAL A 417 2.08 -2.11 23.70
N GLU A 418 2.57 -2.78 24.74
CA GLU A 418 3.96 -2.62 25.22
C GLU A 418 4.96 -2.94 24.09
N THR A 419 5.89 -2.02 23.87
CA THR A 419 6.87 -2.08 22.76
C THR A 419 8.17 -1.46 23.23
N TYR A 420 9.30 -1.98 22.74
CA TYR A 420 10.62 -1.46 23.06
C TYR A 420 11.11 -0.55 21.93
N ASP A 421 11.58 0.65 22.26
CA ASP A 421 12.22 1.58 21.32
C ASP A 421 13.74 1.54 21.49
N VAL A 422 14.44 0.91 20.55
CA VAL A 422 15.91 0.81 20.56
C VAL A 422 16.60 2.16 20.51
N LEU A 423 16.00 3.15 19.86
CA LEU A 423 16.65 4.44 19.72
C LEU A 423 16.76 5.18 21.06
N LYS A 424 15.80 4.93 21.95
CA LYS A 424 15.73 5.56 23.28
C LYS A 424 16.05 4.62 24.44
N ASN A 425 16.18 3.31 24.19
CA ASN A 425 16.30 2.27 25.20
C ASN A 425 15.20 2.33 26.27
N GLU A 426 13.95 2.54 25.84
CA GLU A 426 12.80 2.63 26.75
C GLU A 426 11.63 1.78 26.23
N ASN A 427 10.86 1.18 27.14
CA ASN A 427 9.58 0.60 26.79
C ASN A 427 8.53 1.70 26.74
N PHE A 428 7.62 1.58 25.79
CA PHE A 428 6.52 2.51 25.63
C PHE A 428 5.26 1.78 25.18
N ASN A 429 4.13 2.45 25.34
CA ASN A 429 2.85 1.93 24.91
C ASN A 429 2.61 2.33 23.44
N LEU A 430 2.96 1.45 22.51
CA LEU A 430 2.77 1.67 21.08
C LEU A 430 1.29 1.74 20.75
N ARG A 431 0.86 2.87 20.19
CA ARG A 431 -0.49 3.03 19.67
C ARG A 431 -0.50 3.20 18.16
N ALA A 432 -1.60 2.77 17.52
CA ALA A 432 -1.80 3.00 16.09
C ALA A 432 -3.23 3.40 15.75
N ALA A 433 -3.39 4.21 14.71
CA ALA A 433 -4.69 4.64 14.19
C ALA A 433 -4.73 4.59 12.66
N LEU A 434 -5.83 4.07 12.11
CA LEU A 434 -6.11 4.14 10.68
C LEU A 434 -6.76 5.49 10.34
N LEU A 435 -6.09 6.32 9.55
CA LEU A 435 -6.62 7.64 9.19
C LEU A 435 -7.62 7.57 8.05
N TRP A 436 -7.28 6.87 6.97
CA TRP A 436 -8.13 6.76 5.79
C TRP A 436 -7.77 5.55 4.94
N THR A 437 -8.65 5.26 3.98
CA THR A 437 -8.40 4.26 2.93
C THR A 437 -8.16 4.94 1.58
N ILE A 438 -7.32 4.38 0.70
CA ILE A 438 -7.11 4.84 -0.68
C ILE A 438 -7.61 3.76 -1.64
N ASN A 439 -8.57 4.11 -2.48
CA ASN A 439 -9.33 3.13 -3.27
C ASN A 439 -9.66 3.63 -4.67
N ASN A 440 -9.77 2.71 -5.63
CA ASN A 440 -10.57 2.99 -6.82
C ASN A 440 -12.08 3.03 -6.47
N PHE A 441 -12.93 3.45 -7.41
CA PHE A 441 -14.39 3.54 -7.20
C PHE A 441 -15.06 2.21 -6.73
N PRO A 442 -14.75 1.05 -7.34
CA PRO A 442 -15.28 -0.23 -6.87
C PRO A 442 -14.85 -0.60 -5.44
N ALA A 443 -13.57 -0.44 -5.11
CA ALA A 443 -13.05 -0.68 -3.76
C ALA A 443 -13.66 0.28 -2.74
N TYR A 444 -13.89 1.55 -3.13
CA TYR A 444 -14.61 2.53 -2.32
C TYR A 444 -16.00 2.02 -1.94
N THR A 445 -16.78 1.53 -2.91
CA THR A 445 -18.11 0.95 -2.66
C THR A 445 -18.02 -0.18 -1.63
N ASN A 446 -17.09 -1.12 -1.85
CA ASN A 446 -16.94 -2.30 -1.02
C ASN A 446 -16.53 -1.96 0.42
N LEU A 447 -15.67 -0.96 0.63
CA LEU A 447 -15.19 -0.59 1.96
C LEU A 447 -16.16 0.33 2.71
N SER A 448 -16.67 1.37 2.05
CA SER A 448 -17.57 2.35 2.65
C SER A 448 -18.99 1.81 2.83
N GLY A 449 -19.46 0.99 1.89
CA GLY A 449 -20.88 0.63 1.76
C GLY A 449 -21.70 1.64 0.97
N TRP A 450 -21.14 2.78 0.55
CA TRP A 450 -21.84 3.76 -0.30
C TRP A 450 -22.00 3.23 -1.73
N SER A 451 -23.19 3.38 -2.30
CA SER A 451 -23.41 3.05 -3.71
C SER A 451 -22.72 4.07 -4.63
N THR A 452 -21.63 3.69 -5.28
CA THR A 452 -21.00 4.54 -6.31
C THR A 452 -21.59 4.33 -7.72
N LYS A 453 -22.87 3.96 -7.80
CA LYS A 453 -23.61 3.73 -9.05
C LYS A 453 -24.98 4.38 -8.99
N GLY A 454 -25.48 4.82 -10.15
CA GLY A 454 -26.81 5.43 -10.28
C GLY A 454 -26.80 6.94 -10.00
N ARG A 455 -27.99 7.51 -9.76
CA ARG A 455 -28.24 8.95 -9.54
C ARG A 455 -27.29 9.58 -8.50
N TYR A 456 -26.99 8.85 -7.42
CA TYR A 456 -26.23 9.35 -6.26
C TYR A 456 -24.81 8.76 -6.15
N ALA A 457 -24.12 8.55 -7.27
CA ALA A 457 -22.83 7.87 -7.27
C ALA A 457 -21.68 8.65 -6.59
N CYS A 458 -21.80 9.96 -6.41
CA CYS A 458 -20.74 10.77 -5.80
C CYS A 458 -20.79 10.64 -4.27
N PRO A 459 -19.75 10.05 -3.64
CA PRO A 459 -19.73 9.92 -2.19
C PRO A 459 -19.52 11.24 -1.45
N CYS A 460 -18.94 12.24 -2.11
CA CYS A 460 -18.74 13.57 -1.52
C CYS A 460 -20.02 14.39 -1.51
N CYS A 461 -20.80 14.35 -2.60
CA CYS A 461 -22.06 15.07 -2.71
C CYS A 461 -23.23 14.31 -2.08
N ALA A 462 -23.13 12.98 -1.96
CA ALA A 462 -24.16 12.11 -1.41
C ALA A 462 -25.53 12.35 -2.06
N ALA A 463 -26.58 12.60 -1.28
CA ALA A 463 -27.91 12.92 -1.79
C ALA A 463 -27.96 14.24 -2.59
N GLN A 464 -27.02 15.16 -2.37
CA GLN A 464 -26.91 16.41 -3.13
C GLN A 464 -26.19 16.22 -4.48
N THR A 465 -25.99 14.98 -4.94
CA THR A 465 -25.39 14.69 -6.24
C THR A 465 -26.30 15.20 -7.36
N CYS A 466 -25.82 16.16 -8.14
CA CYS A 466 -26.50 16.62 -9.34
C CYS A 466 -26.22 15.63 -10.47
N SER A 467 -27.21 14.81 -10.82
CA SER A 467 -27.10 13.88 -11.94
C SER A 467 -28.24 14.07 -12.94
N LYS A 468 -27.93 13.87 -14.21
CA LYS A 468 -28.88 13.90 -15.33
C LYS A 468 -28.80 12.58 -16.07
N TRP A 469 -29.95 11.95 -16.31
CA TRP A 469 -30.00 10.77 -17.16
C TRP A 469 -29.86 11.18 -18.63
N LEU A 470 -28.94 10.54 -19.36
CA LEU A 470 -28.81 10.71 -20.80
C LEU A 470 -29.54 9.55 -21.48
N TYR A 471 -30.72 9.80 -22.03
CA TYR A 471 -31.61 8.78 -22.61
C TYR A 471 -30.92 7.93 -23.68
N ASN A 472 -30.30 8.57 -24.67
CA ASN A 472 -29.63 7.86 -25.78
C ASN A 472 -28.42 7.05 -25.30
N GLY A 473 -27.64 7.61 -24.36
CA GLY A 473 -26.46 6.96 -23.80
C GLY A 473 -26.74 5.92 -22.72
N LYS A 474 -27.99 5.86 -22.22
CA LYS A 474 -28.44 5.06 -21.07
C LYS A 474 -27.48 5.14 -19.87
N LYS A 475 -27.01 6.35 -19.56
CA LYS A 475 -26.01 6.63 -18.52
C LYS A 475 -26.38 7.90 -17.76
N PHE A 476 -26.01 7.95 -16.48
CA PHE A 476 -26.04 9.19 -15.71
C PHE A 476 -24.81 10.05 -16.04
N SER A 477 -25.05 11.32 -16.35
CA SER A 477 -24.05 12.39 -16.35
C SER A 477 -24.12 13.14 -15.02
N TYR A 478 -22.97 13.48 -14.44
CA TYR A 478 -22.91 14.19 -13.17
C TYR A 478 -22.50 15.64 -13.43
N MET A 479 -23.40 16.58 -13.11
CA MET A 479 -23.27 18.01 -13.35
C MET A 479 -23.13 18.77 -12.03
N GLY A 480 -23.33 20.09 -12.02
CA GLY A 480 -23.30 20.89 -10.78
C GLY A 480 -21.91 21.10 -10.18
N HIS A 481 -20.83 20.82 -10.92
CA HIS A 481 -19.45 21.06 -10.49
C HIS A 481 -19.17 22.54 -10.20
N ARG A 482 -19.94 23.46 -10.80
CA ARG A 482 -19.84 24.91 -10.57
C ARG A 482 -20.17 25.33 -9.12
N ARG A 483 -20.85 24.48 -8.35
CA ARG A 483 -21.14 24.69 -6.92
C ARG A 483 -19.89 24.75 -6.04
N TRP A 484 -18.77 24.19 -6.50
CA TRP A 484 -17.49 24.16 -5.79
C TRP A 484 -16.63 25.41 -6.06
N LEU A 485 -17.05 26.28 -6.99
CA LEU A 485 -16.38 27.55 -7.27
C LEU A 485 -16.83 28.63 -6.28
N ASP A 486 -15.97 29.61 -6.03
CA ASP A 486 -16.29 30.79 -5.20
C ASP A 486 -17.61 31.44 -5.64
N GLU A 487 -18.37 32.00 -4.70
CA GLU A 487 -19.71 32.57 -4.96
C GLU A 487 -19.70 33.66 -6.04
N ASN A 488 -18.59 34.39 -6.17
CA ASN A 488 -18.40 35.45 -7.17
C ASN A 488 -17.71 34.97 -8.46
N HIS A 489 -17.46 33.66 -8.60
CA HIS A 489 -16.73 33.14 -9.75
C HIS A 489 -17.57 33.26 -11.04
N ARG A 490 -17.00 33.87 -12.08
CA ARG A 490 -17.68 34.18 -13.36
C ARG A 490 -18.45 32.99 -13.97
N PHE A 491 -17.85 31.81 -13.99
CA PHE A 491 -18.49 30.59 -14.55
C PHE A 491 -19.80 30.19 -13.87
N ARG A 492 -20.06 30.63 -12.63
CA ARG A 492 -21.36 30.40 -11.97
C ARG A 492 -22.51 31.15 -12.65
N TYR A 493 -22.21 32.23 -13.37
CA TYR A 493 -23.18 33.09 -14.04
C TYR A 493 -23.35 32.78 -15.55
N GLU A 494 -22.43 31.99 -16.13
CA GLU A 494 -22.44 31.73 -17.57
C GLU A 494 -23.37 30.57 -17.94
N LYS A 495 -24.63 30.87 -18.28
CA LYS A 495 -25.61 29.84 -18.72
C LYS A 495 -25.18 29.12 -20.00
N ASN A 496 -24.82 29.89 -21.01
CA ASN A 496 -24.63 29.42 -22.39
C ASN A 496 -23.40 28.50 -22.58
N MET A 497 -22.41 28.60 -21.69
CA MET A 497 -21.18 27.80 -21.77
C MET A 497 -21.29 26.45 -21.05
N PHE A 498 -22.36 26.25 -20.27
CA PHE A 498 -22.53 25.09 -19.38
C PHE A 498 -23.89 24.43 -19.58
N ASP A 499 -24.65 24.17 -18.51
CA ASP A 499 -25.91 23.42 -18.51
C ASP A 499 -27.16 24.29 -18.68
N GLY A 500 -27.01 25.53 -19.18
CA GLY A 500 -28.11 26.46 -19.37
C GLY A 500 -28.61 27.14 -18.09
N THR A 501 -28.00 26.85 -16.94
CA THR A 501 -28.44 27.38 -15.63
C THR A 501 -27.42 28.33 -15.02
N GLU A 502 -27.88 29.22 -14.13
CA GLU A 502 -27.02 29.95 -13.20
C GLU A 502 -26.91 29.16 -11.90
N GLU A 503 -25.72 29.10 -11.30
CA GLU A 503 -25.47 28.29 -10.10
C GLU A 503 -25.25 29.17 -8.88
N PHE A 504 -26.28 29.31 -8.03
CA PHE A 504 -26.22 30.08 -6.78
C PHE A 504 -26.12 29.21 -5.52
N ARG A 505 -26.25 27.88 -5.64
CA ARG A 505 -26.21 26.98 -4.49
C ARG A 505 -24.79 26.88 -3.92
N LYS A 506 -24.69 26.65 -2.62
CA LYS A 506 -23.40 26.40 -1.97
C LYS A 506 -22.86 25.02 -2.32
N ALA A 507 -21.55 24.83 -2.14
CA ALA A 507 -20.92 23.52 -2.22
C ALA A 507 -21.60 22.56 -1.24
N PRO A 508 -21.85 21.29 -1.64
CA PRO A 508 -22.37 20.29 -0.72
C PRO A 508 -21.49 20.15 0.52
N GLU A 509 -22.12 20.06 1.69
CA GLU A 509 -21.41 19.79 2.94
C GLU A 509 -20.96 18.32 2.97
N GLN A 510 -19.73 18.09 3.41
CA GLN A 510 -19.24 16.73 3.59
C GLN A 510 -19.99 16.08 4.76
N THR A 511 -20.51 14.87 4.52
CA THR A 511 -21.20 14.12 5.56
C THR A 511 -20.24 13.75 6.69
N ILE A 512 -20.61 14.09 7.93
CA ILE A 512 -19.81 13.79 9.11
C ILE A 512 -20.04 12.33 9.50
N GLY A 513 -19.04 11.68 10.10
CA GLY A 513 -19.15 10.26 10.49
C GLY A 513 -20.26 9.98 11.51
N SER A 514 -20.65 10.95 12.33
CA SER A 514 -21.81 10.87 13.22
C SER A 514 -23.12 10.75 12.46
N ASP A 515 -23.25 11.50 11.37
CA ASP A 515 -24.47 11.59 10.58
C ASP A 515 -24.65 10.31 9.78
N ILE A 516 -23.56 9.81 9.19
CA ILE A 516 -23.50 8.50 8.57
C ILE A 516 -23.94 7.41 9.56
N LEU A 517 -23.43 7.43 10.80
CA LEU A 517 -23.86 6.46 11.82
C LEU A 517 -25.36 6.57 12.13
N SER A 518 -25.93 7.77 12.11
CA SER A 518 -27.37 7.98 12.30
C SER A 518 -28.18 7.41 11.12
N MET A 519 -27.77 7.69 9.89
CA MET A 519 -28.38 7.14 8.67
C MET A 519 -28.36 5.60 8.66
N LEU A 520 -27.27 5.00 9.17
CA LEU A 520 -27.08 3.55 9.17
C LEU A 520 -27.83 2.82 10.30
N LYS A 521 -28.47 3.50 11.26
CA LYS A 521 -29.08 2.87 12.46
C LYS A 521 -30.12 1.80 12.13
N HIS A 522 -30.89 2.00 11.08
CA HIS A 522 -32.03 1.13 10.74
C HIS A 522 -31.74 0.13 9.61
N ILE A 523 -30.52 0.14 9.06
CA ILE A 523 -30.15 -0.72 7.93
C ILE A 523 -29.78 -2.11 8.44
N LYS A 524 -30.60 -3.10 8.09
CA LYS A 524 -30.29 -4.51 8.31
C LYS A 524 -29.50 -5.03 7.11
N PHE A 525 -28.27 -5.45 7.35
CA PHE A 525 -27.42 -6.08 6.33
C PHE A 525 -27.01 -7.49 6.77
N THR A 526 -27.12 -8.45 5.85
CA THR A 526 -26.69 -9.83 6.05
C THR A 526 -25.52 -10.12 5.13
N TYR A 527 -24.42 -10.57 5.71
CA TYR A 527 -23.23 -10.93 4.95
C TYR A 527 -23.35 -12.29 4.28
N GLY A 528 -22.63 -12.40 3.17
CA GLY A 528 -22.36 -13.64 2.47
C GLY A 528 -23.18 -13.80 1.20
N LYS A 529 -22.55 -14.52 0.27
CA LYS A 529 -23.07 -14.97 -1.02
C LYS A 529 -24.04 -16.14 -0.82
N THR A 530 -25.10 -15.94 -0.04
CA THR A 530 -26.24 -16.86 -0.10
C THR A 530 -26.71 -16.94 -1.55
N ASN A 531 -27.18 -18.11 -2.00
CA ASN A 531 -28.02 -18.21 -3.18
C ASN A 531 -29.31 -17.45 -2.87
N GLN A 532 -29.25 -16.11 -2.87
CA GLN A 532 -30.46 -15.31 -2.87
C GLN A 532 -31.21 -15.75 -4.13
N PRO A 533 -32.47 -16.23 -4.01
CA PRO A 533 -33.30 -16.29 -5.19
C PRO A 533 -33.25 -14.91 -5.83
N PRO A 534 -33.27 -14.81 -7.17
CA PRO A 534 -33.35 -13.51 -7.83
C PRO A 534 -34.47 -12.74 -7.14
N ASN A 535 -34.12 -11.56 -6.64
CA ASN A 535 -35.07 -10.66 -6.00
C ASN A 535 -36.31 -10.62 -6.91
N PRO A 536 -37.57 -10.69 -6.43
CA PRO A 536 -38.73 -10.63 -7.32
C PRO A 536 -38.75 -9.34 -8.16
N ARG A 537 -38.04 -8.30 -7.71
CA ARG A 537 -37.77 -7.04 -8.42
C ARG A 537 -36.65 -7.13 -9.47
N SER A 538 -35.85 -8.19 -9.48
CA SER A 538 -34.93 -8.57 -10.55
C SER A 538 -35.52 -9.66 -11.45
N LYS A 539 -36.84 -9.68 -11.66
CA LYS A 539 -37.31 -10.04 -13.00
C LYS A 539 -36.58 -9.08 -13.93
N LYS A 540 -35.83 -9.59 -14.90
CA LYS A 540 -35.53 -8.84 -16.12
C LYS A 540 -36.89 -8.31 -16.59
N LYS A 541 -37.26 -7.07 -16.25
CA LYS A 541 -38.16 -6.31 -17.10
C LYS A 541 -37.43 -6.32 -18.44
N THR A 542 -38.03 -6.95 -19.44
CA THR A 542 -37.47 -6.98 -20.79
C THR A 542 -37.13 -5.54 -21.16
N LYS A 543 -36.03 -5.32 -21.89
CA LYS A 543 -35.58 -3.98 -22.31
C LYS A 543 -36.74 -3.13 -22.87
N GLU A 544 -37.68 -3.78 -23.56
CA GLU A 544 -38.92 -3.22 -24.11
C GLU A 544 -39.93 -2.69 -23.08
N VAL A 545 -40.03 -3.26 -21.87
CA VAL A 545 -40.96 -2.78 -20.83
C VAL A 545 -40.38 -1.54 -20.13
N TYR A 546 -39.06 -1.51 -19.96
CA TYR A 546 -38.35 -0.35 -19.39
C TYR A 546 -38.29 0.81 -20.40
N ASP A 547 -38.04 0.51 -21.68
CA ASP A 547 -38.01 1.51 -22.75
C ASP A 547 -39.41 2.12 -22.98
N ARG A 548 -40.50 1.34 -22.82
CA ARG A 548 -41.88 1.84 -22.96
C ARG A 548 -42.37 2.68 -21.76
N GLU A 549 -41.89 2.41 -20.54
CA GLU A 549 -42.14 3.27 -19.36
C GLU A 549 -41.32 4.58 -19.43
N LEU A 550 -40.11 4.56 -20.01
CA LEU A 550 -39.27 5.75 -20.22
C LEU A 550 -39.73 6.63 -21.40
N GLU A 551 -40.34 6.06 -22.44
CA GLU A 551 -40.90 6.81 -23.58
C GLU A 551 -42.21 7.55 -23.23
N GLN A 552 -42.85 7.22 -22.11
CA GLN A 552 -44.09 7.85 -21.64
C GLN A 552 -43.87 8.96 -20.60
N LEU A 553 -42.64 9.20 -20.16
CA LEU A 553 -42.29 10.23 -19.19
C LEU A 553 -41.77 11.47 -19.93
N SER A 554 -42.43 12.61 -19.72
CA SER A 554 -41.98 13.90 -20.26
C SER A 554 -40.75 14.41 -19.49
N ASP A 555 -39.99 15.34 -20.08
CA ASP A 555 -38.81 15.95 -19.44
C ASP A 555 -39.12 16.58 -18.07
N ASP A 556 -40.39 16.89 -17.79
CA ASP A 556 -40.86 17.48 -16.54
C ASP A 556 -41.31 16.44 -15.48
N ASP A 557 -41.52 15.16 -15.85
CA ASP A 557 -42.05 14.12 -14.94
C ASP A 557 -40.96 13.44 -14.06
N PHE A 558 -39.68 13.72 -14.28
CA PHE A 558 -38.56 13.14 -13.51
C PHE A 558 -38.13 13.97 -12.29
N ASP A 559 -38.77 15.11 -12.06
CA ASP A 559 -38.44 16.01 -10.95
C ASP A 559 -39.29 15.78 -9.68
N GLU A 560 -40.34 14.94 -9.70
CA GLU A 560 -41.25 14.85 -8.54
C GLU A 560 -41.60 13.46 -7.95
N GLU A 561 -41.20 12.31 -8.49
CA GLU A 561 -41.53 11.04 -7.81
C GLU A 561 -40.34 10.08 -7.63
N ASP A 562 -40.17 9.66 -6.37
CA ASP A 562 -39.12 8.84 -5.76
C ASP A 562 -37.77 9.53 -5.51
N ASP A 563 -37.72 10.39 -4.48
CA ASP A 563 -36.46 10.56 -3.72
C ASP A 563 -36.25 9.25 -2.92
N PRO A 564 -35.34 8.35 -3.35
CA PRO A 564 -35.11 7.14 -2.59
C PRO A 564 -34.56 7.57 -1.24
N ASN A 565 -35.22 7.13 -0.17
CA ASN A 565 -34.78 7.34 1.20
C ASN A 565 -33.26 7.18 1.25
N GLU A 566 -32.50 8.18 1.72
CA GLU A 566 -31.03 8.17 1.70
C GLU A 566 -30.43 6.89 2.33
N ALA A 567 -31.19 6.22 3.21
CA ALA A 567 -30.88 4.92 3.77
C ALA A 567 -30.73 3.80 2.71
N GLU A 568 -31.43 3.85 1.58
CA GLU A 568 -31.35 2.87 0.49
C GLU A 568 -30.04 2.95 -0.31
N LEU A 569 -29.30 4.06 -0.18
CA LEU A 569 -28.01 4.26 -0.85
C LEU A 569 -26.85 3.51 -0.16
N TRP A 570 -27.02 3.20 1.12
CA TRP A 570 -26.05 2.46 1.92
C TRP A 570 -26.31 0.96 1.84
N LYS A 571 -25.34 0.23 1.31
CA LYS A 571 -25.41 -1.23 1.17
C LYS A 571 -24.96 -1.98 2.40
N LYS A 572 -24.17 -1.36 3.26
CA LYS A 572 -23.74 -1.92 4.55
C LYS A 572 -23.22 -0.83 5.48
N ARG A 573 -23.14 -1.17 6.77
CA ARG A 573 -22.32 -0.44 7.73
C ARG A 573 -20.88 -0.92 7.68
N SER A 574 -19.98 -0.05 7.24
CA SER A 574 -18.54 -0.35 7.19
C SER A 574 -17.99 -0.79 8.55
N ILE A 575 -17.19 -1.86 8.56
CA ILE A 575 -16.54 -2.37 9.76
C ILE A 575 -15.60 -1.36 10.44
N PHE A 576 -15.07 -0.38 9.71
CA PHE A 576 -14.19 0.65 10.28
C PHE A 576 -14.90 1.49 11.35
N PHE A 577 -16.23 1.60 11.33
CA PHE A 577 -17.01 2.24 12.40
C PHE A 577 -17.00 1.48 13.74
N LYS A 578 -16.39 0.29 13.81
CA LYS A 578 -16.06 -0.38 15.08
C LYS A 578 -14.83 0.23 15.75
N LEU A 579 -14.00 0.98 15.03
CA LEU A 579 -12.88 1.71 15.60
C LEU A 579 -13.41 2.97 16.31
N PRO A 580 -13.00 3.24 17.55
CA PRO A 580 -13.59 4.28 18.39
C PRO A 580 -13.40 5.69 17.80
N TYR A 581 -12.32 5.92 17.06
CA TYR A 581 -11.97 7.20 16.48
C TYR A 581 -12.52 7.43 15.06
N TRP A 582 -12.89 6.37 14.32
CA TRP A 582 -13.17 6.46 12.87
C TRP A 582 -14.26 7.47 12.49
N LYS A 583 -15.29 7.61 13.33
CA LYS A 583 -16.39 8.57 13.12
C LYS A 583 -15.93 10.03 13.16
N HIS A 584 -14.76 10.29 13.75
CA HIS A 584 -14.17 11.63 13.89
C HIS A 584 -13.19 11.98 12.77
N ASN A 585 -12.80 11.00 11.93
CA ASN A 585 -11.95 11.26 10.78
C ASN A 585 -12.76 12.08 9.77
N ILE A 586 -12.29 13.28 9.44
CA ILE A 586 -12.95 14.13 8.43
C ILE A 586 -12.82 13.53 7.03
N LEU A 587 -11.75 12.77 6.78
CA LEU A 587 -11.46 12.10 5.52
C LEU A 587 -11.31 10.60 5.79
N ARG A 588 -12.31 9.79 5.40
CA ARG A 588 -12.35 8.34 5.70
C ARG A 588 -11.94 7.49 4.51
N HIS A 589 -12.42 7.85 3.32
CA HIS A 589 -12.19 7.11 2.09
C HIS A 589 -11.77 8.07 0.99
N ASN A 590 -10.57 7.86 0.47
CA ASN A 590 -9.95 8.61 -0.62
C ASN A 590 -10.04 7.82 -1.92
N LEU A 591 -10.20 8.56 -3.00
CA LEU A 591 -10.16 8.02 -4.35
C LEU A 591 -8.72 8.05 -4.88
N ASP A 592 -8.28 6.95 -5.47
CA ASP A 592 -7.00 6.88 -6.17
C ASP A 592 -7.07 7.69 -7.48
N VAL A 593 -6.44 8.87 -7.44
CA VAL A 593 -6.41 9.81 -8.56
C VAL A 593 -5.70 9.22 -9.76
N MET A 594 -4.62 8.45 -9.59
CA MET A 594 -3.87 7.90 -10.73
C MET A 594 -4.72 6.94 -11.55
N HIS A 595 -5.46 6.06 -10.89
CA HIS A 595 -6.36 5.14 -11.59
C HIS A 595 -7.51 5.88 -12.28
N ILE A 596 -8.04 6.94 -11.65
CA ILE A 596 -9.09 7.77 -12.23
C ILE A 596 -8.56 8.53 -13.45
N GLU A 597 -7.42 9.22 -13.33
CA GLU A 597 -6.79 9.98 -14.40
C GLU A 597 -6.47 9.07 -15.59
N LYS A 598 -5.87 7.91 -15.36
CA LYS A 598 -5.63 6.92 -16.41
C LYS A 598 -6.92 6.57 -17.14
N ASN A 599 -7.97 6.20 -16.41
CA ASN A 599 -9.24 5.85 -17.01
C ASN A 599 -9.87 7.03 -17.77
N VAL A 600 -9.80 8.25 -17.24
CA VAL A 600 -10.34 9.46 -17.89
C VAL A 600 -9.56 9.75 -19.17
N CYS A 601 -8.23 9.76 -19.12
CA CYS A 601 -7.36 9.97 -20.29
C CYS A 601 -7.59 8.90 -21.36
N GLU A 602 -7.65 7.62 -20.99
CA GLU A 602 -7.93 6.52 -21.93
C GLU A 602 -9.29 6.70 -22.62
N ASN A 603 -10.32 7.13 -21.87
CA ASN A 603 -11.65 7.40 -22.45
C ASN A 603 -11.63 8.62 -23.38
N ILE A 604 -10.95 9.71 -23.00
CA ILE A 604 -10.83 10.92 -23.84
C ILE A 604 -10.11 10.57 -25.14
N ILE A 605 -8.97 9.89 -25.07
CA ILE A 605 -8.21 9.46 -26.25
C ILE A 605 -9.05 8.50 -27.10
N GLY A 606 -9.73 7.53 -26.47
CA GLY A 606 -10.60 6.59 -27.15
C GLY A 606 -11.75 7.28 -27.91
N THR A 607 -12.35 8.31 -27.32
CA THR A 607 -13.37 9.14 -27.98
C THR A 607 -12.76 9.98 -29.12
N ILE A 608 -11.68 10.72 -28.88
CA ILE A 608 -11.05 11.60 -29.90
C ILE A 608 -10.59 10.80 -31.12
N LEU A 609 -10.03 9.60 -30.90
CA LEU A 609 -9.51 8.74 -31.96
C LEU A 609 -10.57 7.80 -32.53
N ASN A 610 -11.83 7.89 -32.07
CA ASN A 610 -12.93 7.01 -32.44
C ASN A 610 -12.55 5.52 -32.43
N VAL A 611 -11.91 5.08 -31.34
CA VAL A 611 -11.45 3.70 -31.22
C VAL A 611 -12.64 2.82 -30.86
N ASP A 612 -12.99 1.90 -31.76
CA ASP A 612 -14.08 0.94 -31.58
C ASP A 612 -14.00 0.24 -30.22
N GLY A 613 -15.12 0.28 -29.48
CA GLY A 613 -15.26 -0.33 -28.15
C GLY A 613 -14.55 0.42 -27.00
N LYS A 614 -13.87 1.53 -27.27
CA LYS A 614 -13.23 2.39 -26.25
C LYS A 614 -13.78 3.81 -26.20
N SER A 615 -14.52 4.26 -27.22
CA SER A 615 -15.27 5.51 -27.17
C SER A 615 -16.47 5.38 -26.22
N LYS A 616 -16.79 6.46 -25.49
CA LYS A 616 -18.00 6.54 -24.65
C LYS A 616 -19.19 7.17 -25.37
N GLU A 617 -18.99 7.64 -26.60
CA GLU A 617 -20.06 8.09 -27.47
C GLU A 617 -20.91 6.87 -27.84
N SER A 618 -22.18 6.90 -27.43
CA SER A 618 -23.19 5.98 -27.92
C SER A 618 -23.54 6.41 -29.34
N THR A 619 -23.11 5.65 -30.34
CA THR A 619 -23.79 5.65 -31.64
C THR A 619 -25.17 5.06 -31.53
#